data_AF-A0A371QZT7-F1
#
_entry.id   AF-A0A371QZT7-F1
#
_cell.length_a   1.000
_cell.length_b   1.000
_cell.length_c   1.000
_cell.angle_alpha   90.00
_cell.angle_beta   90.00
_cell.angle_gamma   90.00
#
_symmetry.space_group_name_H-M   'P 1'
#
loop_
_entity.id
_entity.type
_entity.pdbx_description
1 polymer ?
#
loop_
_entity_poly.entity_id
_entity_poly.type
_entity_poly.pdbx_seq_one_letter_code
_entity_poly.pdbx_strand_id
1 'polypeptide(L)' 'MYRVLINRNEGRILVTGKARDLKLLHEGWELLFESFDWDEAFEYAMKIAEDEVIEWYYDEEVKKKFVKGLSIAA' A
#
# COMPACT_ATOMS: atom_id res chain seq x y z
N MET A 1 -0.44 -9.49 2.85
CA MET A 1 -1.13 -8.97 1.65
C MET A 1 -1.20 -7.47 1.79
N TYR A 2 -0.55 -6.77 0.88
CA TYR A 2 -0.61 -5.32 0.71
C TYR A 2 -1.65 -4.99 -0.35
N ARG A 3 -2.26 -3.83 -0.22
CA ARG A 3 -3.37 -3.36 -1.05
C ARG A 3 -3.14 -1.92 -1.44
N VAL A 4 -3.60 -1.57 -2.63
CA VAL A 4 -3.65 -0.19 -3.10
C VAL A 4 -5.10 0.24 -3.13
N LEU A 5 -5.45 1.18 -2.27
CA LEU A 5 -6.78 1.78 -2.18
C LEU A 5 -6.73 3.18 -2.76
N ILE A 6 -7.76 3.60 -3.49
CA ILE A 6 -7.87 4.98 -3.99
C ILE A 6 -9.11 5.66 -3.45
N ASN A 7 -8.99 6.94 -3.12
CA ASN A 7 -10.11 7.85 -2.95
C ASN A 7 -9.95 8.99 -3.96
N ARG A 8 -10.70 8.88 -5.07
CA ARG A 8 -10.67 9.85 -6.16
C ARG A 8 -11.22 11.22 -5.75
N ASN A 9 -12.16 11.24 -4.81
CA ASN A 9 -12.76 12.50 -4.32
C ASN A 9 -11.77 13.31 -3.49
N GLU A 10 -10.90 12.64 -2.73
CA GLU A 10 -9.86 13.28 -1.92
C GLU A 10 -8.51 13.38 -2.62
N GLY A 11 -8.34 12.78 -3.80
CA GLY A 11 -7.06 12.73 -4.52
C GLY A 11 -6.00 11.96 -3.73
N ARG A 12 -6.35 10.82 -3.14
CA ARG A 12 -5.45 10.04 -2.26
C ARG A 12 -5.37 8.58 -2.68
N ILE A 13 -4.18 8.02 -2.54
CA ILE A 13 -3.92 6.59 -2.70
C ILE A 13 -3.28 6.09 -1.41
N LEU A 14 -3.77 4.97 -0.86
CA LEU A 14 -3.22 4.33 0.32
C LEU A 14 -2.65 2.96 -0.04
N VAL A 15 -1.36 2.76 0.24
CA VAL A 15 -0.70 1.46 0.20
C VAL A 15 -0.67 0.89 1.61
N THR A 16 -1.40 -0.20 1.86
CA THR A 16 -1.55 -0.76 3.22
C THR A 16 -1.61 -2.27 3.26
N GLY A 17 -0.91 -2.87 4.23
CA GLY A 17 -1.05 -4.27 4.62
C GLY A 17 -2.02 -4.48 5.78
N LYS A 18 -2.53 -3.41 6.38
CA LYS A 18 -3.32 -3.47 7.62
C LYS A 18 -4.77 -3.78 7.29
N ALA A 19 -5.26 -4.90 7.82
CA ALA A 19 -6.65 -5.33 7.61
C ALA A 19 -7.70 -4.30 8.09
N ARG A 20 -7.35 -3.49 9.10
CA ARG A 20 -8.23 -2.43 9.62
C ARG A 20 -8.60 -1.37 8.58
N ASP A 21 -7.78 -1.18 7.55
CA ASP A 21 -7.99 -0.17 6.52
C ASP A 21 -8.99 -0.65 5.46
N LEU A 22 -9.38 -1.93 5.46
CA LEU A 22 -10.46 -2.43 4.60
C LEU A 22 -11.81 -1.76 4.89
N LYS A 23 -12.00 -1.20 6.07
CA LYS A 23 -13.19 -0.42 6.40
C LYS A 23 -13.39 0.78 5.45
N LEU A 24 -12.30 1.30 4.87
CA LEU A 24 -12.32 2.43 3.95
C LEU A 24 -13.12 2.13 2.68
N LEU A 25 -13.23 0.84 2.30
CA LEU A 25 -14.09 0.42 1.18
C LEU A 25 -15.56 0.76 1.41
N HIS A 26 -15.99 0.83 2.67
CA HIS A 26 -17.35 1.27 3.04
C HIS A 26 -17.47 2.80 3.14
N GLU A 27 -16.35 3.52 3.06
CA GLU A 27 -16.24 4.97 3.18
C GLU A 27 -15.92 5.63 1.82
N GLY A 28 -16.14 4.90 0.71
CA GLY A 28 -15.98 5.42 -0.65
C GLY A 28 -14.59 5.25 -1.27
N TRP A 29 -13.71 4.47 -0.64
CA TRP A 29 -12.45 4.05 -1.26
C TRP A 29 -12.65 2.83 -2.16
N GLU A 30 -11.85 2.72 -3.21
CA GLU A 30 -11.86 1.60 -4.14
C GLU A 30 -10.56 0.78 -4.03
N LEU A 31 -10.65 -0.55 -4.11
CA LEU A 31 -9.49 -1.43 -4.20
C LEU A 31 -9.02 -1.51 -5.66
N LEU A 32 -7.77 -1.14 -5.93
CA LEU A 32 -7.20 -1.18 -7.28
C LEU A 32 -6.23 -2.35 -7.49
N PHE A 33 -5.52 -2.75 -6.45
CA PHE A 33 -4.48 -3.77 -6.55
C PHE A 33 -4.23 -4.49 -5.22
N GLU A 34 -3.82 -5.76 -5.30
CA GLU A 34 -3.36 -6.56 -4.15
C GLU A 34 -2.06 -7.28 -4.52
N SER A 35 -1.10 -7.33 -3.60
CA SER A 35 0.11 -8.14 -3.74
C SER A 35 0.63 -8.64 -2.39
N PHE A 36 1.33 -9.77 -2.38
CA PHE A 36 2.08 -10.21 -1.21
C PHE A 36 3.38 -9.42 -1.00
N ASP A 37 3.87 -8.71 -2.02
CA ASP A 37 5.05 -7.87 -1.96
C ASP A 37 4.67 -6.37 -1.89
N TRP A 38 5.15 -5.68 -0.85
CA TRP A 38 4.91 -4.24 -0.68
C TRP A 38 5.53 -3.40 -1.80
N ASP A 39 6.69 -3.81 -2.35
CA ASP A 39 7.41 -3.03 -3.39
C ASP A 39 6.54 -3.01 -4.64
N GLU A 40 5.95 -4.16 -4.99
CA GLU A 40 5.03 -4.29 -6.12
C GLU A 40 3.77 -3.45 -5.91
N ALA A 41 3.17 -3.47 -4.71
CA ALA A 41 2.01 -2.63 -4.41
C ALA A 41 2.34 -1.13 -4.46
N PHE A 42 3.49 -0.73 -3.95
CA PHE A 42 3.93 0.66 -3.97
C PHE A 42 4.29 1.12 -5.39
N GLU A 43 4.98 0.31 -6.18
CA GLU A 43 5.27 0.59 -7.59
C GLU A 43 3.99 0.70 -8.42
N TYR A 44 2.98 -0.13 -8.15
CA TYR A 44 1.67 0.01 -8.78
C TYR A 44 1.05 1.37 -8.44
N ALA A 45 1.02 1.76 -7.16
CA ALA A 45 0.50 3.06 -6.74
C ALA A 45 1.23 4.22 -7.43
N MET A 46 2.56 4.17 -7.50
CA MET A 46 3.38 5.18 -8.19
C MET A 46 3.09 5.28 -9.70
N LYS A 47 2.70 4.17 -10.35
CA LYS A 47 2.38 4.16 -11.79
C LYS A 47 1.00 4.74 -12.11
N ILE A 48 0.05 4.63 -11.18
CA ILE A 48 -1.34 5.09 -11.40
C ILE A 48 -1.59 6.49 -10.86
N ALA A 49 -0.74 6.98 -9.96
CA ALA A 49 -0.88 8.32 -9.42
C ALA A 49 -0.55 9.34 -10.51
N GLU A 50 -1.48 10.26 -10.75
CA GLU A 50 -1.27 11.42 -11.60
C GLU A 50 -1.00 12.62 -10.70
N ASP A 51 -2.04 13.10 -10.01
CA ASP A 51 -1.98 14.21 -9.05
C ASP A 51 -2.26 13.75 -7.60
N GLU A 52 -2.57 12.46 -7.41
CA GLU A 52 -2.92 11.91 -6.10
C GLU A 52 -1.72 11.84 -5.14
N VAL A 53 -1.99 12.09 -3.86
CA VAL A 53 -1.02 11.87 -2.78
C VAL A 53 -1.00 10.39 -2.41
N ILE A 54 0.17 9.77 -2.53
CA ILE A 54 0.41 8.39 -2.07
C ILE A 54 0.78 8.40 -0.59
N GLU A 55 0.04 7.63 0.20
CA GLU A 55 0.22 7.44 1.63
C GLU A 55 0.57 5.98 1.93
N TRP A 56 1.41 5.78 2.95
CA TRP A 56 1.75 4.47 3.47
C TRP A 56 2.14 4.56 4.94
N TYR A 57 2.16 3.41 5.61
CA TYR A 57 2.70 3.32 6.96
C TYR A 57 4.21 3.05 6.91
N TYR A 58 4.99 3.92 7.55
CA TYR A 58 6.45 3.77 7.65
C TYR A 58 6.88 2.38 8.15
N ASP A 59 6.14 1.81 9.11
CA ASP A 59 6.50 0.50 9.66
C ASP A 59 6.32 -0.65 8.66
N GLU A 60 5.46 -0.52 7.65
CA GLU A 60 5.29 -1.53 6.60
C GLU A 60 6.41 -1.46 5.57
N GLU A 61 6.85 -0.26 5.20
CA GLU A 61 8.03 -0.07 4.35
C GLU A 61 9.30 -0.61 5.04
N VAL A 62 9.50 -0.26 6.31
CA VAL A 62 10.75 -0.53 7.02
C VAL A 62 10.84 -1.95 7.55
N LYS A 63 9.78 -2.50 8.17
CA LYS A 63 9.82 -3.89 8.69
C LYS A 63 10.04 -4.90 7.57
N LYS A 64 9.59 -4.61 6.36
CA LYS A 64 9.90 -5.44 5.20
C LYS A 64 11.38 -5.49 4.89
N LYS A 65 12.08 -4.34 4.91
CA LYS A 65 13.54 -4.28 4.67
C LYS A 65 14.29 -5.12 5.72
N PHE A 66 13.83 -5.13 6.97
CA PHE A 66 14.39 -5.98 8.03
C PHE A 66 14.15 -7.48 7.82
N VAL A 67 12.95 -7.89 7.41
CA VAL A 67 12.66 -9.31 7.10
C VAL A 67 13.47 -9.80 5.89
N LYS A 68 13.57 -9.00 4.81
CA LYS A 68 14.43 -9.33 3.66
C LYS A 68 15.90 -9.45 4.08
N GLY A 69 16.41 -8.55 4.95
CA GLY A 69 17.79 -8.59 5.43
C GLY A 69 18.14 -9.81 6.31
N LEU A 70 17.20 -10.26 7.16
CA LEU A 70 17.38 -11.49 7.95
C LEU A 70 17.32 -12.76 7.09
N SER A 71 16.50 -12.76 6.02
CA SER A 71 16.35 -13.92 5.13
C SER A 71 17.56 -14.17 4.23
N ILE A 72 18.45 -13.18 4.03
CA ILE A 72 19.68 -13.32 3.24
C ILE A 72 20.85 -13.82 4.12
N ALA A 73 20.71 -13.74 5.45
CA ALA A 73 21.74 -14.10 6.42
C ALA A 73 21.57 -15.51 7.05
N ALA A 74 20.61 -16.31 6.58
CA ALA A 74 20.30 -17.65 7.08
C ALA A 74 20.63 -18.75 6.07
#